data_AF-A0A6A5AIJ8-F1
#
_entry.id   AF-A0A6A5AIJ8-F1
#
_cell.length_a   1.000
_cell.length_b   1.000
_cell.length_c   1.000
_cell.angle_alpha   90.00
_cell.angle_beta   90.00
_cell.angle_gamma   90.00
#
_symmetry.space_group_name_H-M   'P 1'
#
loop_
_entity.id
_entity.type
_entity.pdbx_description
1 polymer ?
#
loop_
_entity_poly.entity_id
_entity_poly.type
_entity_poly.pdbx_seq_one_letter_code
_entity_poly.pdbx_strand_id
1 'polypeptide(L)'
;MSDPLTDKKATKTQMTKGTCYRVGALCVQNLGTIQVGNDSFHTRSTLYPLGYRSTRLFWSATNVEQRALYECEIVNDNSHNKATTTTSRPLFKITPCDDMDNPIYGATPNDAIHQLRSRLVGLYESHRAFAGSTNPFTNRTSWYSYGLLGDHFFGLTVPVIGAALETLPYAATTALQDAQNPYPYAFCHTLPTPAMFEDAKHDLKRHRVANAHAQHSSGCARTDGFAWHKLKTKPDGVAKRRKVNVSKQASNDDTNQTKQPANGGMENLPIPMQYRDLRRRPFSERLEVRKSKIHGYGLFVKEAIAEGKM
;
A
#
# COMPACT_ATOMS: atom_id res chain seq x y z
N MET A 1 45.30 4.67 -23.77
CA MET A 1 44.53 3.90 -24.77
C MET A 1 43.87 2.72 -24.05
N SER A 2 42.56 2.53 -24.33
CA SER A 2 41.64 1.45 -23.90
C SER A 2 41.18 1.36 -22.43
N ASP A 3 40.24 2.23 -22.05
CA ASP A 3 38.81 1.95 -21.72
C ASP A 3 38.34 0.89 -20.70
N PRO A 4 37.11 1.06 -20.13
CA PRO A 4 36.81 0.96 -18.70
C PRO A 4 35.64 -0.01 -18.39
N LEU A 5 35.06 0.09 -17.19
CA LEU A 5 33.82 -0.56 -16.74
C LEU A 5 33.83 -2.10 -16.74
N THR A 6 34.24 -2.69 -15.61
CA THR A 6 33.63 -3.95 -15.16
C THR A 6 32.49 -3.64 -14.20
N ASP A 7 31.39 -3.17 -14.77
CA ASP A 7 30.11 -3.10 -14.10
C ASP A 7 29.57 -4.53 -14.01
N LYS A 8 29.78 -5.18 -12.84
CA LYS A 8 29.32 -6.55 -12.60
C LYS A 8 27.80 -6.51 -12.53
N LYS A 9 27.14 -6.88 -13.63
CA LYS A 9 25.68 -7.11 -13.71
C LYS A 9 25.24 -7.98 -12.52
N ALA A 10 24.62 -7.35 -11.54
CA ALA A 10 23.94 -8.05 -10.46
C ALA A 10 22.86 -8.95 -11.07
N THR A 11 22.93 -10.25 -10.80
CA THR A 11 22.03 -11.25 -11.34
C THR A 11 20.58 -10.91 -10.96
N LYS A 12 19.62 -11.12 -11.87
CA LYS A 12 18.19 -10.82 -11.71
C LYS A 12 17.54 -11.36 -10.42
N THR A 13 18.14 -12.38 -9.80
CA THR A 13 17.76 -12.96 -8.49
C THR A 13 18.16 -12.11 -7.28
N GLN A 14 19.11 -11.18 -7.44
CA GLN A 14 19.55 -10.25 -6.41
C GLN A 14 18.66 -9.01 -6.34
N MET A 15 17.95 -8.67 -7.43
CA MET A 15 17.04 -7.53 -7.50
C MET A 15 15.68 -7.76 -6.79
N THR A 16 15.37 -9.00 -6.39
CA THR A 16 14.19 -9.31 -5.57
C THR A 16 14.46 -9.24 -4.06
N LYS A 17 15.73 -9.13 -3.65
CA LYS A 17 16.09 -8.80 -2.27
C LYS A 17 16.18 -7.28 -2.20
N GLY A 18 15.24 -6.66 -1.49
CA GLY A 18 15.28 -5.22 -1.24
C GLY A 18 16.66 -4.77 -0.73
N THR A 19 17.05 -3.54 -1.05
CA THR A 19 18.32 -2.96 -0.63
C THR A 19 18.39 -2.95 0.90
N CYS A 20 19.37 -3.66 1.45
CA CYS A 20 19.67 -3.66 2.87
C CYS A 20 20.93 -2.83 3.12
N TYR A 21 20.86 -1.89 4.06
CA TYR A 21 21.98 -1.02 4.40
C TYR A 21 22.61 -1.46 5.72
N ARG A 22 23.90 -1.81 5.70
CA ARG A 22 24.63 -2.18 6.92
C ARG A 22 25.68 -1.13 7.23
N VAL A 23 25.55 -0.47 8.38
CA VAL A 23 26.45 0.58 8.86
C VAL A 23 26.88 0.24 10.28
N GLY A 24 28.02 -0.44 10.42
CA GLY A 24 28.51 -0.91 11.71
C GLY A 24 27.52 -1.85 12.39
N ALA A 25 27.01 -1.43 13.55
CA ALA A 25 26.02 -2.14 14.36
C ALA A 25 24.55 -1.88 13.95
N LEU A 26 24.31 -1.02 12.95
CA LEU A 26 23.01 -0.75 12.35
C LEU A 26 22.82 -1.58 11.09
N CYS A 27 21.64 -2.16 10.92
CA CYS A 27 21.20 -2.82 9.69
C CYS A 27 19.79 -2.33 9.33
N VAL A 28 19.62 -1.64 8.22
CA VAL A 28 18.29 -1.21 7.73
C VAL A 28 17.80 -2.22 6.72
N GLN A 29 16.68 -2.89 7.02
CA GLN A 29 16.08 -3.91 6.16
C GLN A 29 14.98 -3.36 5.26
N ASN A 30 14.32 -2.28 5.67
CA ASN A 30 13.26 -1.64 4.89
C ASN A 30 13.26 -0.12 5.11
N LEU A 31 13.24 0.64 4.02
CA LEU A 31 13.14 2.10 4.10
C LEU A 31 11.70 2.60 4.29
N GLY A 32 10.68 1.77 4.04
CA GLY A 32 9.28 2.17 4.18
C GLY A 32 8.78 3.07 3.05
N THR A 33 7.66 3.75 3.28
CA THR A 33 6.98 4.61 2.29
C THR A 33 6.65 5.98 2.86
N ILE A 34 6.81 7.02 2.04
CA ILE A 34 6.49 8.40 2.41
C ILE A 34 4.97 8.60 2.45
N GLN A 35 4.47 9.19 3.53
CA GLN A 35 3.06 9.53 3.68
C GLN A 35 2.76 10.90 3.05
N VAL A 36 2.09 10.90 1.90
CA VAL A 36 1.80 12.12 1.14
C VAL A 36 0.75 12.97 1.86
N GLY A 37 1.06 14.25 2.04
CA GLY A 37 0.12 15.21 2.63
C GLY A 37 -0.12 15.04 4.13
N ASN A 38 0.75 14.33 4.83
CA ASN A 38 0.72 14.19 6.29
C ASN A 38 2.05 14.66 6.89
N ASP A 39 2.04 15.82 7.53
CA ASP A 39 3.20 16.46 8.14
C ASP A 39 3.67 15.79 9.43
N SER A 40 2.87 14.91 10.02
CA SER A 40 3.24 14.18 11.23
C SER A 40 4.35 13.14 10.99
N PHE A 41 4.63 12.79 9.73
CA PHE A 41 5.63 11.78 9.34
C PHE A 41 6.98 12.38 8.93
N HIS A 42 7.26 13.63 9.28
CA HIS A 42 8.59 14.21 9.17
C HIS A 42 8.80 15.34 10.18
N THR A 43 10.06 15.69 10.40
CA THR A 43 10.44 16.99 10.97
C THR A 43 11.13 17.81 9.88
N ARG A 44 11.66 18.98 10.23
CA ARG A 44 12.50 19.75 9.31
C ARG A 44 13.78 19.00 8.89
N SER A 45 14.25 18.04 9.69
CA SER A 45 15.56 17.37 9.50
C SER A 45 15.48 15.86 9.30
N THR A 46 14.36 15.22 9.60
CA THR A 46 14.26 13.75 9.59
C THR A 46 12.94 13.30 8.96
N LEU A 47 13.01 12.33 8.04
CA LEU A 47 11.83 11.66 7.47
C LEU A 47 11.47 10.44 8.31
N TYR A 48 10.17 10.17 8.47
CA TYR A 48 9.64 9.00 9.18
C TYR A 48 8.76 8.16 8.24
N PRO A 49 9.33 7.38 7.30
CA PRO A 49 8.52 6.59 6.38
C PRO A 49 7.78 5.47 7.10
N LEU A 50 6.53 5.24 6.69
CA LEU A 50 5.72 4.16 7.25
C LEU A 50 6.27 2.79 6.80
N GLY A 51 6.39 1.84 7.73
CA GLY A 51 6.95 0.52 7.47
C GLY A 51 8.48 0.50 7.39
N TYR A 52 9.15 1.60 7.77
CA TYR A 52 10.59 1.60 7.99
C TYR A 52 10.96 0.53 9.03
N ARG A 53 12.03 -0.22 8.78
CA ARG A 53 12.53 -1.27 9.67
C ARG A 53 14.05 -1.31 9.65
N SER A 54 14.63 -1.26 10.84
CA SER A 54 16.06 -1.43 11.09
C SER A 54 16.31 -2.34 12.28
N THR A 55 17.53 -2.85 12.42
CA THR A 55 18.01 -3.45 13.65
C THR A 55 19.28 -2.79 14.15
N ARG A 56 19.42 -2.68 15.47
CA ARG A 56 20.58 -2.10 16.12
C ARG A 56 21.04 -2.96 17.29
N LEU A 57 22.34 -3.23 17.36
CA LEU A 57 22.96 -3.87 18.53
C LEU A 57 23.10 -2.84 19.66
N PHE A 58 22.56 -3.14 20.83
CA PHE A 58 22.66 -2.30 22.02
C PHE A 58 22.70 -3.13 23.31
N TRP A 59 22.79 -2.50 24.48
CA TRP A 59 22.73 -3.19 25.77
C TRP A 59 21.36 -3.87 25.96
N SER A 60 21.36 -5.10 26.45
CA SER A 60 20.15 -5.85 26.79
C SER A 60 19.45 -5.20 27.99
N ALA A 61 18.12 -5.09 27.90
CA ALA A 61 17.26 -4.60 28.97
C ALA A 61 16.73 -5.72 29.89
N THR A 62 17.11 -6.97 29.62
CA THR A 62 16.73 -8.15 30.42
C THR A 62 17.93 -8.84 31.07
N ASN A 63 19.08 -8.83 30.41
CA ASN A 63 20.31 -9.49 30.86
C ASN A 63 21.42 -8.46 31.09
N VAL A 64 21.88 -8.33 32.33
CA VAL A 64 22.98 -7.42 32.69
C VAL A 64 24.26 -7.83 31.96
N GLU A 65 25.08 -6.85 31.56
CA GLU A 65 26.36 -7.03 30.87
C GLU A 65 26.28 -7.71 29.48
N GLN A 66 25.07 -7.95 28.97
CA GLN A 66 24.87 -8.54 27.65
C GLN A 66 24.38 -7.51 26.64
N ARG A 67 24.61 -7.81 25.35
CA ARG A 67 24.07 -7.05 24.23
C ARG A 67 22.94 -7.82 23.57
N ALA A 68 21.94 -7.08 23.10
CA ALA A 68 20.81 -7.60 22.35
C ALA A 68 20.63 -6.83 21.04
N LEU A 69 20.05 -7.49 20.05
CA LEU A 69 19.56 -6.83 18.85
C LEU A 69 18.18 -6.24 19.13
N TYR A 70 18.00 -5.00 18.74
CA TYR A 70 16.74 -4.29 18.80
C TYR A 70 16.21 -4.10 17.39
N GLU A 71 15.01 -4.58 17.11
CA GLU A 71 14.28 -4.27 15.89
C GLU A 71 13.53 -2.94 16.09
N CYS A 72 13.80 -1.96 15.25
CA CYS A 72 13.21 -0.62 15.29
C CYS A 72 12.31 -0.43 14.07
N GLU A 73 11.04 -0.12 14.31
CA GLU A 73 10.01 0.00 13.28
C GLU A 73 9.25 1.32 13.39
N ILE A 74 8.85 1.88 12.25
CA ILE A 74 7.88 2.99 12.19
C ILE A 74 6.56 2.42 11.70
N VAL A 75 5.58 2.36 12.60
CA VAL A 75 4.24 1.84 12.31
C VAL A 75 3.21 2.96 12.36
N ASN A 76 2.00 2.69 11.89
CA ASN A 76 0.90 3.64 11.99
C ASN A 76 0.24 3.51 13.37
N ASP A 77 0.05 4.62 14.06
CA ASP A 77 -0.74 4.64 15.28
C ASP A 77 -2.23 4.46 14.96
N ASN A 78 -2.75 3.26 15.19
CA ASN A 78 -4.16 2.94 15.03
C ASN A 78 -4.97 3.17 16.32
N SER A 79 -4.35 3.63 17.41
CA SER A 79 -4.98 3.72 18.73
C SER A 79 -5.98 4.90 18.84
N HIS A 80 -5.84 5.93 18.01
CA HIS A 80 -6.80 7.03 17.91
C HIS A 80 -7.91 6.75 16.90
N ASN A 81 -8.70 5.71 17.18
CA ASN A 81 -9.93 5.41 16.44
C ASN A 81 -11.17 5.64 17.31
N LYS A 82 -11.44 6.92 17.62
CA LYS A 82 -12.80 7.49 17.82
C LYS A 82 -12.70 8.97 18.22
N ALA A 83 -13.18 9.84 17.32
CA ALA A 83 -13.83 11.13 17.59
C ALA A 83 -13.10 12.48 17.39
N THR A 84 -11.76 12.60 17.27
CA THR A 84 -11.19 13.98 17.23
C THR A 84 -10.00 14.28 16.31
N THR A 85 -9.26 13.30 15.77
CA THR A 85 -8.19 13.60 14.78
C THR A 85 -8.20 12.58 13.64
N THR A 86 -8.46 13.05 12.42
CA THR A 86 -8.59 12.21 11.21
C THR A 86 -7.23 11.83 10.59
N THR A 87 -6.13 12.29 11.18
CA THR A 87 -4.78 12.14 10.63
C THR A 87 -3.99 11.06 11.37
N SER A 88 -3.59 10.04 10.61
CA SER A 88 -2.63 9.00 11.01
C SER A 88 -1.34 9.64 11.54
N ARG A 89 -0.70 9.03 12.55
CA ARG A 89 0.57 9.49 13.12
C ARG A 89 1.58 8.35 13.15
N PRO A 90 2.89 8.64 13.05
CA PRO A 90 3.90 7.60 13.24
C PRO A 90 3.92 7.15 14.70
N LEU A 91 4.09 5.84 14.89
CA LEU A 91 4.39 5.21 16.17
C LEU A 91 5.73 4.50 16.05
N PHE A 92 6.64 4.81 16.97
CA PHE A 92 8.00 4.30 16.97
C PHE A 92 8.08 3.08 17.88
N LYS A 93 8.31 1.92 17.29
CA LYS A 93 8.35 0.63 17.99
C LYS A 93 9.78 0.13 18.09
N ILE A 94 10.16 -0.34 19.27
CA ILE A 94 11.45 -0.99 19.53
C ILE A 94 11.18 -2.36 20.15
N THR A 95 11.56 -3.45 19.47
CA THR A 95 11.41 -4.82 19.94
C THR A 95 12.78 -5.42 20.26
N PRO A 96 13.09 -5.75 21.52
CA PRO A 96 14.30 -6.49 21.88
C PRO A 96 14.20 -7.94 21.37
N CYS A 97 15.27 -8.50 20.81
CA CYS A 97 15.29 -9.89 20.37
C CYS A 97 15.24 -10.90 21.54
N ASP A 98 15.65 -10.47 22.72
CA ASP A 98 15.68 -11.22 23.97
C ASP A 98 14.44 -10.97 24.86
N ASP A 99 13.49 -10.16 24.39
CA ASP A 99 12.24 -9.83 25.09
C ASP A 99 11.16 -9.42 24.06
N MET A 100 10.81 -10.35 23.17
CA MET A 100 9.91 -10.10 22.04
C MET A 100 8.46 -9.79 22.47
N ASP A 101 8.06 -10.26 23.65
CA ASP A 101 6.68 -10.11 24.17
C ASP A 101 6.42 -8.71 24.74
N ASN A 102 7.46 -7.95 25.05
CA ASN A 102 7.34 -6.62 25.65
C ASN A 102 7.95 -5.54 24.74
N PRO A 103 7.41 -5.29 23.53
CA PRO A 103 7.87 -4.19 22.70
C PRO A 103 7.68 -2.83 23.39
N ILE A 104 8.49 -1.87 23.00
CA ILE A 104 8.48 -0.49 23.48
C ILE A 104 7.85 0.38 22.40
N TYR A 105 7.00 1.33 22.78
CA TYR A 105 6.30 2.23 21.86
C TYR A 105 6.49 3.70 22.27
N GLY A 106 6.89 4.56 21.35
CA GLY A 106 6.99 6.01 21.56
C GLY A 106 6.24 6.79 20.50
N ALA A 107 5.66 7.94 20.88
CA ALA A 107 5.07 8.90 19.95
C ALA A 107 6.14 9.63 19.12
N THR A 108 7.36 9.73 19.64
CA THR A 108 8.55 10.20 18.94
C THR A 108 9.69 9.17 19.05
N PRO A 109 10.73 9.25 18.20
CA PRO A 109 11.91 8.39 18.32
C PRO A 109 12.58 8.52 19.70
N ASN A 110 12.62 9.74 20.24
CA ASN A 110 13.20 10.00 21.55
C ASN A 110 12.37 9.38 22.68
N ASP A 111 11.04 9.40 22.59
CA ASP A 111 10.18 8.76 23.61
C ASP A 111 10.40 7.25 23.67
N ALA A 112 10.54 6.59 22.52
CA ALA A 112 10.83 5.16 22.46
C ALA A 112 12.19 4.85 23.11
N ILE A 113 13.22 5.66 22.84
CA ILE A 113 14.54 5.51 23.46
C ILE A 113 14.54 5.84 24.95
N HIS A 114 13.76 6.83 25.39
CA HIS A 114 13.60 7.12 26.81
C HIS A 114 12.98 5.94 27.56
N GLN A 115 12.00 5.26 26.99
CA GLN A 115 11.42 4.06 27.59
C GLN A 115 12.41 2.89 27.64
N LEU A 116 13.18 2.66 26.57
CA LEU A 116 14.26 1.66 26.56
C LEU A 116 15.28 1.95 27.67
N ARG A 117 15.69 3.22 27.81
CA ARG A 117 16.60 3.66 28.86
C ARG A 117 16.02 3.40 30.25
N SER A 118 14.75 3.71 30.48
CA SER A 118 14.11 3.44 31.78
C SER A 118 14.17 1.97 32.15
N ARG A 119 13.97 1.05 31.19
CA ARG A 119 14.13 -0.39 31.43
C ARG A 119 15.58 -0.77 31.76
N LEU A 120 16.55 -0.25 31.00
CA LEU A 120 17.97 -0.49 31.26
C LEU A 120 18.41 0.02 32.64
N VAL A 121 18.02 1.25 33.01
CA VAL A 121 18.34 1.82 34.32
C VAL A 121 17.74 0.96 35.43
N GLY A 122 16.46 0.60 35.34
CA GLY A 122 15.81 -0.26 36.33
C GLY A 122 16.45 -1.65 36.46
N LEU A 123 16.89 -2.24 35.35
CA LEU A 123 17.61 -3.52 35.36
C LEU A 123 18.95 -3.40 36.11
N TYR A 124 19.78 -2.42 35.76
CA TYR A 124 21.12 -2.28 36.34
C TYR A 124 21.09 -1.80 37.80
N GLU A 125 20.08 -0.99 38.18
CA GLU A 125 19.87 -0.58 39.57
C GLU A 125 19.39 -1.75 40.44
N SER A 126 18.45 -2.57 39.96
CA SER A 126 17.95 -3.74 40.69
C SER A 126 19.05 -4.78 40.94
N HIS A 127 19.95 -4.97 39.98
CA HIS A 127 21.09 -5.89 40.11
C HIS A 127 22.29 -5.27 40.84
N ARG A 128 22.22 -4.00 41.22
CA ARG A 128 23.34 -3.25 41.82
C ARG A 128 24.64 -3.40 41.01
N ALA A 129 24.53 -3.46 39.68
CA ALA A 129 25.64 -3.77 38.77
C ALA A 129 26.80 -2.76 38.88
N PHE A 130 26.50 -1.53 39.30
CA PHE A 130 27.48 -0.46 39.51
C PHE A 130 27.70 -0.14 40.99
N ALA A 131 27.53 -1.09 41.91
CA ALA A 131 27.73 -0.86 43.35
C ALA A 131 29.12 -0.23 43.62
N GLY A 132 29.13 1.00 44.17
CA GLY A 132 30.36 1.76 44.43
C GLY A 132 30.86 2.65 43.28
N SER A 133 30.11 2.74 42.16
CA SER A 133 30.42 3.63 41.04
C SER A 133 29.16 4.31 40.49
N THR A 134 29.32 5.34 39.67
CA THR A 134 28.19 6.03 39.02
C THR A 134 27.64 5.19 37.89
N ASN A 135 26.33 4.94 37.88
CA ASN A 135 25.66 4.28 36.76
C ASN A 135 25.80 5.13 35.48
N PRO A 136 26.50 4.66 34.43
CA PRO A 136 26.71 5.44 33.20
C PRO A 136 25.39 5.71 32.45
N PHE A 137 24.35 4.90 32.69
CA PHE A 137 23.03 5.07 32.09
C PHE A 137 22.18 6.15 32.78
N THR A 138 22.57 6.67 33.96
CA THR A 138 21.84 7.75 34.63
C THR A 138 22.33 9.13 34.22
N ASN A 139 23.59 9.26 33.79
CA ASN A 139 24.14 10.55 33.38
C ASN A 139 23.46 11.07 32.10
N ARG A 140 22.98 12.32 32.13
CA ARG A 140 22.23 12.93 31.00
C ARG A 140 23.16 13.57 29.97
N THR A 141 24.37 13.99 30.36
CA THR A 141 25.31 14.70 29.47
C THR A 141 25.88 13.81 28.37
N SER A 142 26.04 12.51 28.64
CA SER A 142 26.42 11.51 27.64
C SER A 142 25.24 11.07 26.73
N TRP A 143 24.01 11.46 27.02
CA TRP A 143 22.81 10.97 26.31
C TRP A 143 22.43 11.81 25.10
N TYR A 144 22.89 13.07 25.05
CA TYR A 144 22.97 13.83 23.81
C TYR A 144 24.18 13.42 22.96
N SER A 145 24.92 12.37 23.35
CA SER A 145 25.87 11.77 22.43
C SER A 145 25.09 11.26 21.22
N TYR A 146 25.68 11.48 20.05
CA TYR A 146 25.07 11.21 18.75
C TYR A 146 24.42 9.81 18.65
N GLY A 147 24.97 8.81 19.36
CA GLY A 147 24.49 7.42 19.40
C GLY A 147 23.15 7.17 20.09
N LEU A 148 22.63 8.10 20.89
CA LEU A 148 21.47 7.90 21.77
C LEU A 148 20.29 8.84 21.48
N LEU A 149 20.43 9.68 20.46
CA LEU A 149 19.31 10.40 19.85
C LEU A 149 18.40 9.39 19.14
N GLY A 150 17.09 9.51 19.32
CA GLY A 150 16.09 8.59 18.78
C GLY A 150 16.24 8.38 17.27
N ASP A 151 16.30 9.47 16.51
CA ASP A 151 16.44 9.42 15.05
C ASP A 151 17.70 8.64 14.62
N HIS A 152 18.81 8.85 15.33
CA HIS A 152 20.08 8.17 15.04
C HIS A 152 20.08 6.71 15.49
N PHE A 153 19.41 6.39 16.61
CA PHE A 153 19.22 5.02 17.06
C PHE A 153 18.41 4.22 16.04
N PHE A 154 17.34 4.78 15.49
CA PHE A 154 16.60 4.20 14.37
C PHE A 154 17.42 4.20 13.05
N GLY A 155 18.50 4.98 12.99
CA GLY A 155 19.40 5.06 11.84
C GLY A 155 18.97 6.08 10.78
N LEU A 156 17.94 6.87 11.03
CA LEU A 156 17.32 7.80 10.07
C LEU A 156 18.27 8.96 9.69
N THR A 157 19.12 9.38 10.62
CA THR A 157 20.09 10.48 10.42
C THR A 157 21.48 9.99 9.99
N VAL A 158 21.66 8.68 9.79
CA VAL A 158 22.91 8.14 9.24
C VAL A 158 22.99 8.58 7.78
N PRO A 159 24.06 9.27 7.32
CA PRO A 159 24.06 9.96 6.03
C PRO A 159 23.67 9.09 4.82
N VAL A 160 24.14 7.84 4.78
CA VAL A 160 23.81 6.90 3.68
C VAL A 160 22.32 6.51 3.71
N ILE A 161 21.74 6.38 4.91
CA ILE A 161 20.32 6.10 5.09
C ILE A 161 19.48 7.33 4.78
N GLY A 162 19.86 8.50 5.31
CA GLY A 162 19.20 9.77 5.02
C GLY A 162 19.15 10.06 3.51
N ALA A 163 20.27 9.87 2.80
CA ALA A 163 20.32 9.98 1.35
C ALA A 163 19.35 9.00 0.66
N ALA A 164 19.29 7.76 1.12
CA ALA A 164 18.36 6.78 0.58
C ALA A 164 16.89 7.13 0.85
N LEU A 165 16.58 7.66 2.03
CA LEU A 165 15.24 8.13 2.40
C LEU A 165 14.80 9.30 1.51
N GLU A 166 15.69 10.23 1.22
CA GLU A 166 15.43 11.36 0.33
C GLU A 166 15.19 10.94 -1.14
N THR A 167 15.71 9.80 -1.57
CA THR A 167 15.46 9.24 -2.90
C THR A 167 14.15 8.46 -3.02
N LEU A 168 13.41 8.28 -1.93
CA LEU A 168 12.14 7.54 -1.96
C LEU A 168 11.10 8.24 -2.84
N PRO A 169 10.20 7.47 -3.48
CA PRO A 169 9.03 8.03 -4.13
C PRO A 169 8.26 8.95 -3.18
N TYR A 170 7.82 10.09 -3.70
CA TYR A 170 7.11 11.13 -2.97
C TYR A 170 7.89 11.84 -1.85
N ALA A 171 9.18 11.57 -1.62
CA ALA A 171 9.97 12.30 -0.63
C ALA A 171 9.90 13.82 -0.85
N ALA A 172 9.96 14.28 -2.11
CA ALA A 172 9.86 15.70 -2.47
C ALA A 172 8.54 16.37 -2.03
N THR A 173 7.47 15.61 -1.81
CA THR A 173 6.19 16.15 -1.32
C THR A 173 6.30 16.71 0.10
N THR A 174 7.24 16.20 0.91
CA THR A 174 7.45 16.62 2.31
C THR A 174 8.10 18.00 2.41
N ALA A 175 8.79 18.46 1.36
CA ALA A 175 9.40 19.78 1.27
C ALA A 175 8.43 20.88 0.78
N LEU A 176 7.19 20.53 0.44
CA LEU A 176 6.18 21.50 0.01
C LEU A 176 5.60 22.22 1.23
N GLN A 177 5.83 23.53 1.31
CA GLN A 177 5.22 24.38 2.33
C GLN A 177 3.76 24.67 2.01
N ASP A 178 2.87 24.48 2.99
CA ASP A 178 1.45 24.81 2.90
C ASP A 178 0.84 24.96 4.30
N ALA A 179 -0.44 25.35 4.40
CA ALA A 179 -1.19 25.47 5.65
C ALA A 179 -1.22 24.17 6.48
N GLN A 180 -1.15 23.00 5.83
CA GLN A 180 -1.09 21.68 6.47
C GLN A 180 0.35 21.18 6.72
N ASN A 181 1.37 21.92 6.28
CA ASN A 181 2.79 21.57 6.48
C ASN A 181 3.58 22.88 6.71
N PRO A 182 3.46 23.48 7.91
CA PRO A 182 4.14 24.74 8.23
C PRO A 182 5.67 24.58 8.36
N TYR A 183 6.14 23.36 8.64
CA TYR A 183 7.55 23.03 8.82
C TYR A 183 8.00 21.97 7.80
N PRO A 184 8.16 22.35 6.53
CA PRO A 184 8.56 21.42 5.48
C PRO A 184 9.93 20.80 5.76
N TYR A 185 10.10 19.56 5.33
CA TYR A 185 11.38 18.86 5.40
C TYR A 185 12.45 19.59 4.54
N ALA A 186 13.65 19.73 5.09
CA ALA A 186 14.79 20.31 4.40
C ALA A 186 15.75 19.20 3.96
N PHE A 187 15.81 18.95 2.66
CA PHE A 187 16.74 18.01 2.04
C PHE A 187 18.19 18.41 2.34
N CYS A 188 18.98 17.46 2.82
CA CYS A 188 20.37 17.67 3.22
C CYS A 188 21.37 16.75 2.50
N HIS A 189 20.92 15.71 1.79
CA HIS A 189 21.81 14.79 1.10
C HIS A 189 21.68 14.80 -0.44
N THR A 190 20.45 14.79 -0.95
CA THR A 190 20.09 14.67 -2.36
C THR A 190 19.00 15.69 -2.68
N LEU A 191 19.39 16.82 -3.28
CA LEU A 191 18.43 17.87 -3.62
C LEU A 191 17.48 17.41 -4.75
N PRO A 192 16.15 17.59 -4.60
CA PRO A 192 15.21 17.31 -5.67
C PRO A 192 15.45 18.20 -6.88
N THR A 193 15.29 17.64 -8.09
CA THR A 193 15.31 18.45 -9.31
C THR A 193 14.04 19.32 -9.43
N PRO A 194 14.05 20.40 -10.22
CA PRO A 194 12.86 21.21 -10.45
C PRO A 194 11.66 20.40 -10.99
N ALA A 195 11.92 19.44 -11.86
CA ALA A 195 10.89 18.54 -12.40
C ALA A 195 10.25 17.69 -11.30
N MET A 196 11.06 17.09 -10.41
CA MET A 196 10.56 16.31 -9.27
C MET A 196 9.69 17.16 -8.33
N PHE A 197 9.97 18.45 -8.19
CA PHE A 197 9.19 19.35 -7.36
C PHE A 197 7.84 19.70 -7.99
N GLU A 198 7.77 19.90 -9.31
CA GLU A 198 6.50 20.05 -10.03
C GLU A 198 5.66 18.76 -9.98
N ASP A 199 6.29 17.61 -10.15
CA ASP A 199 5.63 16.31 -9.97
C ASP A 199 5.10 16.16 -8.54
N ALA A 200 5.89 16.53 -7.53
CA ALA A 200 5.47 16.51 -6.12
C ALA A 200 4.25 17.39 -5.85
N LYS A 201 4.18 18.59 -6.45
CA LYS A 201 2.98 19.46 -6.36
C LYS A 201 1.77 18.77 -6.99
N HIS A 202 1.95 18.13 -8.14
CA HIS A 202 0.89 17.39 -8.81
C HIS A 202 0.41 16.20 -7.97
N ASP A 203 1.33 15.44 -7.37
CA ASP A 203 1.02 14.27 -6.54
C ASP A 203 0.31 14.67 -5.25
N LEU A 204 0.76 15.73 -4.57
CA LEU A 204 0.07 16.26 -3.39
C LEU A 204 -1.36 16.69 -3.74
N LYS A 205 -1.55 17.38 -4.88
CA LYS A 205 -2.89 17.77 -5.36
C LYS A 205 -3.77 16.56 -5.65
N ARG A 206 -3.24 15.55 -6.35
CA ARG A 206 -3.97 14.28 -6.61
C ARG A 206 -4.37 13.61 -5.31
N HIS A 207 -3.45 13.50 -4.36
CA HIS A 207 -3.68 12.85 -3.07
C HIS A 207 -4.78 13.56 -2.27
N ARG A 208 -4.80 14.89 -2.26
CA ARG A 208 -5.85 15.69 -1.61
C ARG A 208 -7.21 15.50 -2.26
N VAL A 209 -7.28 15.52 -3.59
CA VAL A 209 -8.54 15.28 -4.33
C VAL A 209 -9.05 13.87 -4.05
N ALA A 210 -8.16 12.86 -4.06
CA ALA A 210 -8.51 11.49 -3.73
C ALA A 210 -9.01 11.35 -2.28
N ASN A 211 -8.34 11.98 -1.32
CA ASN A 211 -8.76 11.98 0.08
C ASN A 211 -10.12 12.68 0.28
N ALA A 212 -10.33 13.84 -0.32
CA ALA A 212 -11.62 14.53 -0.27
C ALA A 212 -12.73 13.66 -0.90
N HIS A 213 -12.46 13.05 -2.05
CA HIS A 213 -13.40 12.13 -2.69
C HIS A 213 -13.72 10.91 -1.79
N ALA A 214 -12.71 10.33 -1.13
CA ALA A 214 -12.90 9.22 -0.21
C ALA A 214 -13.77 9.60 0.99
N GLN A 215 -13.61 10.82 1.55
CA GLN A 215 -14.47 11.31 2.64
C GLN A 215 -15.92 11.53 2.21
N HIS A 216 -16.15 11.86 0.94
CA HIS A 216 -17.50 12.04 0.38
C HIS A 216 -18.07 10.76 -0.24
N SER A 217 -17.29 9.67 -0.30
CA SER A 217 -17.73 8.39 -0.86
C SER A 217 -18.59 7.66 0.15
N SER A 218 -19.89 7.56 -0.12
CA SER A 218 -20.87 6.88 0.73
C SER A 218 -20.82 5.35 0.66
N GLY A 219 -19.73 4.77 0.15
CA GLY A 219 -19.53 3.32 0.06
C GLY A 219 -20.47 2.59 -0.91
N CYS A 220 -21.30 3.32 -1.67
CA CYS A 220 -22.11 2.72 -2.73
C CYS A 220 -21.19 2.49 -3.95
N ALA A 221 -21.01 1.24 -4.37
CA ALA A 221 -20.04 0.76 -5.38
C ALA A 221 -20.27 1.26 -6.83
N ARG A 222 -20.73 2.50 -7.03
CA ARG A 222 -21.08 3.09 -8.33
C ARG A 222 -20.72 4.57 -8.49
N THR A 223 -19.77 5.10 -7.74
CA THR A 223 -19.30 6.49 -7.92
C THR A 223 -17.87 6.61 -8.41
N ASP A 224 -17.30 5.57 -9.02
CA ASP A 224 -16.16 5.76 -9.91
C ASP A 224 -16.62 6.60 -11.11
N GLY A 225 -16.57 7.92 -10.94
CA GLY A 225 -16.53 8.85 -12.04
C GLY A 225 -15.28 8.51 -12.83
N PHE A 226 -15.45 7.78 -13.94
CA PHE A 226 -14.46 7.70 -15.00
C PHE A 226 -14.07 9.12 -15.40
N ALA A 227 -13.04 9.67 -14.78
CA ALA A 227 -12.45 10.92 -15.17
C ALA A 227 -11.70 10.65 -16.47
N TRP A 228 -12.40 10.87 -17.58
CA TRP A 228 -11.78 10.99 -18.89
C TRP A 228 -10.64 12.00 -18.77
N HIS A 229 -9.39 11.52 -18.87
CA HIS A 229 -8.29 12.35 -19.32
C HIS A 229 -8.75 12.93 -20.66
N LYS A 230 -9.10 14.22 -20.69
CA LYS A 230 -9.24 14.97 -21.94
C LYS A 230 -7.85 15.02 -22.55
N LEU A 231 -7.53 14.03 -23.38
CA LEU A 231 -6.49 14.18 -24.38
C LEU A 231 -7.02 15.25 -25.36
N LYS A 232 -6.68 16.52 -25.09
CA LYS A 232 -6.88 17.59 -26.06
C LYS A 232 -5.87 17.35 -27.18
N THR A 233 -6.31 16.63 -28.21
CA THR A 233 -5.99 16.80 -29.64
C THR A 233 -6.65 15.67 -30.41
N LYS A 234 -7.72 15.99 -31.15
CA LYS A 234 -8.28 15.11 -32.19
C LYS A 234 -7.34 15.05 -33.41
N PRO A 235 -7.49 14.06 -34.28
CA PRO A 235 -8.30 14.34 -35.47
C PRO A 235 -9.47 13.37 -35.65
N ASP A 236 -10.56 13.92 -36.15
CA ASP A 236 -11.75 13.21 -36.60
C ASP A 236 -11.42 12.27 -37.76
N GLY A 237 -11.97 11.05 -37.76
CA GLY A 237 -11.86 10.22 -38.96
C GLY A 237 -12.12 8.72 -38.90
N VAL A 238 -12.92 8.16 -37.97
CA VAL A 238 -13.47 6.80 -38.20
C VAL A 238 -14.87 6.65 -37.57
N ALA A 239 -15.88 7.22 -38.22
CA ALA A 239 -17.26 6.82 -37.97
C ALA A 239 -17.51 5.45 -38.63
N LYS A 240 -17.34 4.35 -37.88
CA LYS A 240 -17.82 3.02 -38.31
C LYS A 240 -19.35 3.04 -38.32
N ARG A 241 -19.94 3.44 -39.45
CA ARG A 241 -21.35 3.22 -39.76
C ARG A 241 -21.60 1.72 -39.90
N ARG A 242 -22.08 1.09 -38.83
CA ARG A 242 -22.55 -0.30 -38.89
C ARG A 242 -23.99 -0.28 -39.42
N LYS A 243 -24.17 -0.59 -40.71
CA LYS A 243 -25.48 -0.89 -41.28
C LYS A 243 -25.99 -2.18 -40.61
N VAL A 244 -27.10 -2.08 -39.89
CA VAL A 244 -27.84 -3.25 -39.43
C VAL A 244 -28.93 -3.50 -40.47
N ASN A 245 -28.77 -4.56 -41.25
CA ASN A 245 -29.86 -5.08 -42.08
C ASN A 245 -30.90 -5.69 -41.12
N VAL A 246 -32.08 -5.10 -41.07
CA VAL A 246 -33.25 -5.67 -40.42
C VAL A 246 -33.90 -6.59 -41.45
N SER A 247 -33.83 -7.90 -41.27
CA SER A 247 -34.59 -8.84 -42.08
C SER A 247 -36.07 -8.70 -41.75
N LYS A 248 -36.81 -8.01 -42.62
CA LYS A 248 -38.25 -8.17 -42.79
C LYS A 248 -38.52 -9.59 -43.27
N GLN A 249 -39.27 -10.37 -42.50
CA GLN A 249 -40.31 -11.25 -43.02
C GLN A 249 -41.05 -11.93 -41.88
N ALA A 250 -42.26 -11.46 -41.65
CA ALA A 250 -43.37 -12.26 -41.15
C ALA A 250 -44.42 -12.23 -42.26
N SER A 251 -44.75 -13.39 -42.85
CA SER A 251 -46.09 -13.74 -43.37
C SER A 251 -46.10 -15.11 -44.10
N ASN A 252 -46.91 -16.02 -43.55
CA ASN A 252 -47.88 -16.97 -44.13
C ASN A 252 -47.49 -18.15 -45.06
N ASP A 253 -48.00 -19.34 -44.67
CA ASP A 253 -48.50 -20.56 -45.37
C ASP A 253 -47.76 -21.10 -46.61
N ASP A 254 -47.59 -22.41 -46.87
CA ASP A 254 -48.49 -23.55 -46.63
C ASP A 254 -47.72 -24.90 -46.80
N THR A 255 -48.31 -25.97 -46.25
CA THR A 255 -48.20 -27.42 -46.56
C THR A 255 -46.88 -28.10 -47.00
N ASN A 256 -46.38 -29.06 -46.20
CA ASN A 256 -46.25 -30.47 -46.64
C ASN A 256 -45.99 -31.46 -45.49
N GLN A 257 -46.75 -32.55 -45.49
CA GLN A 257 -46.68 -33.65 -44.52
C GLN A 257 -45.48 -34.57 -44.80
N THR A 258 -44.78 -34.99 -43.74
CA THR A 258 -44.12 -36.32 -43.72
C THR A 258 -44.16 -36.90 -42.30
N LYS A 259 -44.41 -38.19 -42.21
CA LYS A 259 -44.95 -38.93 -41.06
C LYS A 259 -43.90 -39.32 -39.99
N GLN A 260 -44.41 -39.45 -38.75
CA GLN A 260 -43.94 -40.22 -37.56
C GLN A 260 -42.86 -39.60 -36.63
N PRO A 261 -42.82 -39.97 -35.31
CA PRO A 261 -43.85 -40.55 -34.43
C PRO A 261 -44.24 -39.58 -33.28
N ALA A 262 -45.31 -39.92 -32.56
CA ALA A 262 -45.73 -39.21 -31.35
C ALA A 262 -44.70 -39.38 -30.21
N ASN A 263 -43.74 -38.46 -30.14
CA ASN A 263 -42.97 -38.21 -28.92
C ASN A 263 -43.52 -36.94 -28.30
N GLY A 264 -44.24 -37.08 -27.18
CA GLY A 264 -44.58 -35.93 -26.34
C GLY A 264 -43.30 -35.15 -26.06
N GLY A 265 -43.28 -33.88 -26.47
CA GLY A 265 -42.14 -33.00 -26.24
C GLY A 265 -41.73 -33.04 -24.77
N MET A 266 -40.46 -32.76 -24.49
CA MET A 266 -39.86 -32.77 -23.15
C MET A 266 -40.66 -31.98 -22.10
N GLU A 267 -41.53 -31.08 -22.56
CA GLU A 267 -42.40 -30.18 -21.78
C GLU A 267 -43.56 -30.91 -21.09
N ASN A 268 -43.88 -32.14 -21.53
CA ASN A 268 -44.88 -33.01 -20.89
C ASN A 268 -44.29 -33.97 -19.85
N LEU A 269 -42.97 -33.95 -19.62
CA LEU A 269 -42.33 -34.77 -18.60
C LEU A 269 -42.54 -34.14 -17.20
N PRO A 270 -42.55 -34.93 -16.12
CA PRO A 270 -42.53 -34.39 -14.76
C PRO A 270 -41.36 -33.42 -14.55
N ILE A 271 -41.59 -32.32 -13.82
CA ILE A 271 -40.63 -31.24 -13.55
C ILE A 271 -39.21 -31.73 -13.18
N PRO A 272 -39.03 -32.76 -12.32
CA PRO A 272 -37.69 -33.25 -11.98
C PRO A 272 -36.90 -33.81 -13.17
N MET A 273 -37.59 -34.41 -14.14
CA MET A 273 -36.96 -34.94 -15.36
C MET A 273 -36.55 -33.81 -16.30
N GLN A 274 -37.40 -32.78 -16.46
CA GLN A 274 -37.07 -31.58 -17.23
C GLN A 274 -35.82 -30.88 -16.67
N TYR A 275 -35.74 -30.72 -15.36
CA TYR A 275 -34.59 -30.13 -14.68
C TYR A 275 -33.30 -30.95 -14.84
N ARG A 276 -33.40 -32.29 -14.85
CA ARG A 276 -32.26 -33.16 -15.08
C ARG A 276 -31.67 -32.98 -16.47
N ASP A 277 -32.53 -32.87 -17.49
CA ASP A 277 -32.08 -32.65 -18.86
C ASP A 277 -31.60 -31.21 -19.11
N LEU A 278 -32.20 -30.21 -18.44
CA LEU A 278 -31.72 -28.83 -18.42
C LEU A 278 -30.26 -28.72 -17.94
N ARG A 279 -29.89 -29.52 -16.93
CA ARG A 279 -28.52 -29.58 -16.39
C ARG A 279 -27.55 -30.36 -17.27
N ARG A 280 -28.03 -31.28 -18.11
CA ARG A 280 -27.18 -32.01 -19.07
C ARG A 280 -26.69 -31.10 -20.18
N ARG A 281 -27.48 -30.09 -20.59
CA ARG A 281 -27.06 -29.10 -21.59
C ARG A 281 -26.41 -27.88 -20.92
N PRO A 282 -25.13 -27.58 -21.20
CA PRO A 282 -24.44 -26.48 -20.57
C PRO A 282 -25.11 -25.13 -20.90
N PHE A 283 -25.08 -24.21 -19.94
CA PHE A 283 -25.68 -22.87 -20.06
C PHE A 283 -25.21 -22.12 -21.31
N SER A 284 -23.92 -22.26 -21.67
CA SER A 284 -23.29 -21.58 -22.81
C SER A 284 -23.83 -22.01 -24.18
N GLU A 285 -24.49 -23.16 -24.27
CA GLU A 285 -25.09 -23.66 -25.51
C GLU A 285 -26.46 -23.03 -25.78
N ARG A 286 -27.22 -22.74 -24.72
CA ARG A 286 -28.61 -22.25 -24.81
C ARG A 286 -28.73 -20.73 -24.65
N LEU A 287 -27.84 -20.15 -23.84
CA LEU A 287 -27.93 -18.75 -23.42
C LEU A 287 -26.58 -18.04 -23.60
N GLU A 288 -26.64 -16.75 -23.91
CA GLU A 288 -25.47 -15.87 -23.95
C GLU A 288 -25.72 -14.58 -23.19
N VAL A 289 -24.67 -14.10 -22.50
CA VAL A 289 -24.69 -12.82 -21.81
C VAL A 289 -24.06 -11.77 -22.72
N ARG A 290 -24.84 -10.73 -23.07
CA ARG A 290 -24.39 -9.65 -23.97
C ARG A 290 -24.84 -8.30 -23.47
N LYS A 291 -24.26 -7.22 -23.99
CA LYS A 291 -24.64 -5.87 -23.60
C LYS A 291 -26.11 -5.60 -23.99
N SER A 292 -26.94 -5.30 -22.99
CA SER A 292 -28.35 -4.98 -23.19
C SER A 292 -28.54 -3.48 -23.37
N LYS A 293 -29.59 -3.12 -24.11
CA LYS A 293 -30.03 -1.72 -24.27
C LYS A 293 -30.79 -1.20 -23.06
N ILE A 294 -31.32 -2.08 -22.22
CA ILE A 294 -32.08 -1.71 -21.03
C ILE A 294 -31.11 -1.29 -19.92
N HIS A 295 -30.19 -2.18 -19.54
CA HIS A 295 -29.15 -1.89 -18.56
C HIS A 295 -28.02 -2.93 -18.62
N GLY A 296 -26.76 -2.48 -18.61
CA GLY A 296 -25.58 -3.34 -18.45
C GLY A 296 -25.51 -4.54 -19.40
N TYR A 297 -25.36 -5.74 -18.84
CA TYR A 297 -25.43 -7.01 -19.56
C TYR A 297 -26.80 -7.65 -19.37
N GLY A 298 -27.38 -8.16 -20.44
CA GLY A 298 -28.61 -8.95 -20.45
C GLY A 298 -28.35 -10.36 -20.95
N LEU A 299 -29.34 -11.23 -20.71
CA LEU A 299 -29.35 -12.62 -21.11
C LEU A 299 -30.13 -12.78 -22.41
N PHE A 300 -29.51 -13.39 -23.41
CA PHE A 300 -30.09 -13.61 -24.73
C PHE A 300 -30.10 -15.10 -25.03
N VAL A 301 -31.14 -15.55 -25.73
CA VAL A 301 -31.29 -16.95 -26.09
C VAL A 301 -30.64 -17.22 -27.45
N LYS A 302 -29.94 -18.34 -27.58
CA LYS A 302 -29.32 -18.79 -28.84
C LYS A 302 -30.26 -19.62 -29.71
N GLU A 303 -31.23 -20.29 -29.10
CA GLU A 303 -32.25 -21.12 -29.75
C GLU A 303 -33.66 -20.54 -29.53
N ALA A 304 -34.63 -20.95 -30.34
CA ALA A 304 -36.03 -20.63 -30.05
C ALA A 304 -36.49 -21.43 -28.82
N ILE A 305 -37.08 -20.74 -27.84
CA ILE A 305 -37.70 -21.36 -26.66
C ILE A 305 -39.21 -21.37 -26.88
N ALA A 306 -39.82 -22.54 -26.80
CA ALA A 306 -41.26 -22.70 -26.82
C ALA A 306 -41.88 -22.26 -25.48
N GLU A 307 -43.12 -21.80 -25.53
CA GLU A 307 -43.86 -21.37 -24.36
C GLU A 307 -44.08 -22.55 -23.39
N GLY A 308 -43.58 -22.42 -22.16
CA GLY A 308 -43.67 -23.48 -21.14
C GLY A 308 -42.39 -24.29 -20.93
N LYS A 309 -41.35 -24.09 -21.76
CA LYS A 309 -40.06 -24.80 -21.66
C LYS A 309 -39.14 -24.24 -20.57
N MET A 310 -38.51 -25.13 -19.79
CA MET A 310 -37.46 -24.81 -18.79
C MET A 310 -36.09 -24.47 -19.40
#